data_AF-A0AAE1XZ25-F1
#
_entry.id   AF-A0AAE1XZ25-F1
#
_cell.length_a   1.000
_cell.length_b   1.000
_cell.length_c   1.000
_cell.angle_alpha   90.00
_cell.angle_beta   90.00
_cell.angle_gamma   90.00
#
_symmetry.space_group_name_H-M   'P 1'
#
loop_
_entity.id
_entity.type
_entity.pdbx_description
1 polymer ?
#
loop_
_entity_poly.entity_id
_entity_poly.type
_entity_poly.pdbx_seq_one_letter_code
_entity_poly.pdbx_strand_id
1 'polypeptide(L)'
;MFFKRLAKDAWISFGDRIKSDSRFRFGALAAISGGASTYYIFSSPNLVYLDQPNDGAPKVALNPDKWIGFKLQDKVQASHNSQLFRFTFDPSVKLGLDVASCIITRAPMGQNAEGNTKYVIRPYTPISDPDAKGYFDLLIKVYPEGKMSQHFASLKPGDVVEVKGPIEKLRYSPNMKKHIGMIAGGSGITPMLQIIDAILKNPDDNTQVSLLYANVSPDDILLKKKLDVLAASNPNLKIFYTVDNPTKDWLGGKGYISKDMVVKGLPSPSDDTFILVCGPPGMMKHISGDKAKDRSQGQLTGILKELGYTEDMVYKF
;
A
#
# COMPACT_ATOMS: atom_id res chain seq x y z
N MET A 1 19.20 -8.55 -9.91
CA MET A 1 19.72 -7.16 -9.81
C MET A 1 18.64 -6.11 -9.58
N PHE A 2 17.44 -6.19 -10.19
CA PHE A 2 16.38 -5.15 -10.07
C PHE A 2 15.79 -4.97 -8.65
N PHE A 3 15.52 -6.05 -7.92
CA PHE A 3 15.00 -5.98 -6.54
C PHE A 3 15.99 -5.32 -5.56
N LYS A 4 17.27 -5.70 -5.66
CA LYS A 4 18.35 -5.00 -4.96
C LYS A 4 18.57 -3.58 -5.49
N ARG A 5 18.14 -3.21 -6.70
CA ARG A 5 18.23 -1.84 -7.22
C ARG A 5 17.12 -0.95 -6.66
N LEU A 6 15.88 -1.43 -6.56
CA LEU A 6 14.81 -0.75 -5.80
C LEU A 6 15.21 -0.50 -4.34
N ALA A 7 15.92 -1.45 -3.73
CA ALA A 7 16.46 -1.29 -2.39
C ALA A 7 17.77 -0.47 -2.34
N LYS A 8 18.65 -0.55 -3.34
CA LYS A 8 19.89 0.27 -3.44
C LYS A 8 19.59 1.72 -3.81
N ASP A 9 18.49 1.97 -4.49
CA ASP A 9 17.92 3.30 -4.69
C ASP A 9 17.36 3.88 -3.36
N ALA A 10 17.28 3.04 -2.32
CA ALA A 10 17.08 3.41 -0.92
C ALA A 10 18.37 3.42 -0.07
N TRP A 11 19.53 2.99 -0.62
CA TRP A 11 20.92 3.32 -0.25
C TRP A 11 21.89 2.31 -0.90
N ILE A 12 22.99 2.77 -1.52
CA ILE A 12 24.38 2.35 -1.27
C ILE A 12 25.33 2.96 -2.32
N SER A 13 26.43 3.52 -1.81
CA SER A 13 27.73 3.64 -2.48
C SER A 13 28.67 2.53 -2.00
N PHE A 14 29.33 1.85 -2.96
CA PHE A 14 30.40 0.80 -2.88
C PHE A 14 30.09 -0.51 -2.12
N GLY A 15 30.56 -1.70 -2.52
CA GLY A 15 31.42 -2.19 -3.60
C GLY A 15 31.42 -3.74 -3.56
N ASP A 16 31.71 -4.39 -4.68
CA ASP A 16 31.54 -5.83 -4.93
C ASP A 16 32.49 -6.78 -4.17
N ARG A 17 32.02 -8.01 -3.88
CA ARG A 17 32.66 -9.26 -4.34
C ARG A 17 31.75 -10.49 -4.14
N ILE A 18 31.68 -11.29 -5.21
CA ILE A 18 30.97 -12.56 -5.37
C ILE A 18 31.84 -13.72 -4.84
N LYS A 19 31.21 -14.77 -4.27
CA LYS A 19 31.56 -16.18 -4.56
C LYS A 19 30.42 -17.15 -4.23
N SER A 20 30.22 -18.06 -5.18
CA SER A 20 29.30 -19.19 -5.30
C SER A 20 29.73 -20.39 -4.45
N ASP A 21 28.80 -21.24 -3.96
CA ASP A 21 28.65 -22.66 -4.35
C ASP A 21 27.45 -23.34 -3.63
N SER A 22 27.22 -24.62 -3.93
CA SER A 22 25.94 -25.28 -4.24
C SER A 22 25.44 -26.35 -3.24
N ARG A 23 24.23 -26.88 -3.55
CA ARG A 23 23.73 -28.28 -3.42
C ARG A 23 22.86 -28.72 -2.21
N PHE A 24 21.56 -28.90 -2.51
CA PHE A 24 20.71 -30.13 -2.44
C PHE A 24 20.63 -31.00 -1.15
N ARG A 25 19.40 -31.29 -0.66
CA ARG A 25 18.65 -32.59 -0.75
C ARG A 25 17.34 -32.62 0.09
N PHE A 26 16.53 -33.65 -0.21
CA PHE A 26 15.08 -33.91 -0.06
C PHE A 26 14.53 -34.45 1.28
N GLY A 27 13.19 -34.42 1.43
CA GLY A 27 12.32 -35.34 2.21
C GLY A 27 11.01 -34.65 2.70
N ALA A 28 9.81 -34.84 2.13
CA ALA A 28 8.79 -35.93 2.29
C ALA A 28 8.25 -36.05 3.74
N LEU A 29 6.97 -36.24 4.12
CA LEU A 29 5.61 -36.32 3.55
C LEU A 29 4.61 -36.47 4.75
N ALA A 30 3.29 -36.42 4.49
CA ALA A 30 2.11 -36.87 5.31
C ALA A 30 1.31 -35.74 6.04
N ALA A 31 0.06 -35.41 5.64
CA ALA A 31 -1.25 -36.11 5.78
C ALA A 31 -1.90 -35.88 7.18
N ILE A 32 -3.21 -35.68 7.45
CA ILE A 32 -4.53 -35.64 6.77
C ILE A 32 -5.53 -34.96 7.76
N SER A 33 -6.73 -34.62 7.29
CA SER A 33 -8.01 -34.32 8.00
C SER A 33 -8.23 -32.85 8.40
N GLY A 34 -9.35 -32.19 8.11
CA GLY A 34 -10.71 -32.64 7.80
C GLY A 34 -11.63 -32.12 8.90
N GLY A 35 -12.36 -31.04 8.66
CA GLY A 35 -13.27 -30.46 9.65
C GLY A 35 -13.94 -29.18 9.19
N ALA A 36 -15.22 -29.29 8.85
CA ALA A 36 -16.10 -28.20 8.44
C ALA A 36 -16.28 -27.16 9.55
N SER A 37 -16.42 -25.89 9.18
CA SER A 37 -16.92 -24.85 10.09
C SER A 37 -17.85 -23.92 9.34
N THR A 38 -19.01 -23.77 9.95
CA THR A 38 -20.24 -23.14 9.49
C THR A 38 -20.08 -21.63 9.27
N TYR A 39 -20.61 -21.16 8.15
CA TYR A 39 -20.62 -19.75 7.74
C TYR A 39 -21.76 -19.01 8.44
N TYR A 40 -21.46 -17.86 9.05
CA TYR A 40 -22.46 -16.82 9.31
C TYR A 40 -22.23 -15.65 8.34
N ILE A 41 -23.24 -15.46 7.50
CA ILE A 41 -23.36 -14.49 6.42
C ILE A 41 -23.74 -13.12 7.00
N PHE A 42 -23.06 -12.07 6.55
CA PHE A 42 -23.67 -10.74 6.49
C PHE A 42 -24.12 -10.52 5.04
N SER A 43 -25.44 -10.58 4.83
CA SER A 43 -26.10 -10.14 3.62
C SER A 43 -26.75 -8.77 3.87
N SER A 44 -26.63 -7.90 2.88
CA SER A 44 -27.51 -6.75 2.66
C SER A 44 -27.59 -6.56 1.15
N PRO A 45 -28.77 -6.14 0.64
CA PRO A 45 -29.48 -6.94 -0.35
C PRO A 45 -29.30 -6.45 -1.78
N ASN A 46 -29.55 -7.38 -2.71
CA ASN A 46 -29.74 -7.20 -4.15
C ASN A 46 -28.50 -6.94 -5.00
N LEU A 47 -27.84 -8.04 -5.37
CA LEU A 47 -27.35 -8.27 -6.73
C LEU A 47 -27.25 -9.78 -6.93
N VAL A 48 -28.27 -10.36 -7.57
CA VAL A 48 -28.21 -11.73 -8.09
C VAL A 48 -27.29 -11.68 -9.31
N TYR A 49 -26.02 -12.06 -9.15
CA TYR A 49 -25.18 -12.38 -10.28
C TYR A 49 -25.39 -13.87 -10.58
N LEU A 50 -26.00 -14.17 -11.72
CA LEU A 50 -26.04 -15.53 -12.24
C LEU A 50 -24.62 -15.91 -12.66
N ASP A 51 -23.98 -16.78 -11.88
CA ASP A 51 -22.72 -17.41 -12.25
C ASP A 51 -22.93 -18.30 -13.49
N GLN A 52 -22.39 -17.84 -14.62
CA GLN A 52 -21.93 -18.75 -15.67
C GLN A 52 -20.40 -18.85 -15.53
N PRO A 53 -19.81 -20.06 -15.51
CA PRO A 53 -18.36 -20.20 -15.54
C PRO A 53 -17.86 -19.71 -16.89
N ASN A 54 -17.27 -18.52 -16.91
CA ASN A 54 -16.58 -18.01 -18.07
C ASN A 54 -15.16 -18.60 -18.09
N ASP A 55 -14.99 -19.72 -18.80
CA ASP A 55 -13.71 -20.39 -19.06
C ASP A 55 -12.71 -19.54 -19.89
N GLY A 56 -12.98 -18.25 -20.09
CA GLY A 56 -12.12 -17.28 -20.78
C GLY A 56 -11.56 -16.14 -19.90
N ALA A 57 -11.86 -16.09 -18.60
CA ALA A 57 -11.32 -15.04 -17.73
C ALA A 57 -9.80 -15.21 -17.52
N PRO A 58 -8.99 -14.13 -17.60
CA PRO A 58 -7.56 -14.23 -17.34
C PRO A 58 -7.31 -14.80 -15.95
N LYS A 59 -6.57 -15.91 -15.86
CA LYS A 59 -6.18 -16.50 -14.59
C LYS A 59 -5.31 -15.48 -13.82
N VAL A 60 -5.79 -15.04 -12.66
CA VAL A 60 -5.07 -14.13 -11.74
C VAL A 60 -4.69 -14.86 -10.46
N ALA A 61 -3.70 -14.33 -9.72
CA ALA A 61 -3.18 -14.99 -8.53
C ALA A 61 -4.02 -14.74 -7.26
N LEU A 62 -4.66 -13.58 -7.14
CA LEU A 62 -5.52 -13.23 -6.01
C LEU A 62 -6.89 -13.89 -6.10
N ASN A 63 -7.51 -14.11 -4.94
CA ASN A 63 -8.89 -14.55 -4.81
C ASN A 63 -9.59 -13.75 -3.68
N PRO A 64 -10.76 -13.12 -3.93
CA PRO A 64 -11.41 -12.24 -2.95
C PRO A 64 -12.04 -13.02 -1.78
N ASP A 65 -12.35 -14.29 -1.99
CA ASP A 65 -13.07 -15.15 -1.05
C ASP A 65 -12.15 -16.12 -0.30
N LYS A 66 -10.97 -16.42 -0.85
CA LYS A 66 -10.04 -17.43 -0.33
C LYS A 66 -8.71 -16.84 0.07
N TRP A 67 -8.15 -17.36 1.16
CA TRP A 67 -6.77 -17.09 1.55
C TRP A 67 -5.81 -17.90 0.69
N ILE A 68 -4.92 -17.22 -0.01
CA ILE A 68 -3.91 -17.81 -0.89
C ILE A 68 -2.53 -17.57 -0.28
N GLY A 69 -1.72 -18.62 -0.20
CA GLY A 69 -0.36 -18.54 0.31
C GLY A 69 0.61 -18.04 -0.76
N PHE A 70 1.37 -16.99 -0.45
CA PHE A 70 2.43 -16.47 -1.30
C PHE A 70 3.79 -16.61 -0.63
N LYS A 71 4.76 -17.15 -1.37
CA LYS A 71 6.11 -17.42 -0.85
C LYS A 71 6.96 -16.16 -0.93
N LEU A 72 7.60 -15.80 0.19
CA LEU A 72 8.60 -14.76 0.25
C LEU A 72 9.85 -15.21 -0.51
N GLN A 73 10.17 -14.52 -1.60
CA GLN A 73 11.38 -14.75 -2.36
C GLN A 73 12.59 -14.10 -1.69
N ASP A 74 12.47 -12.82 -1.34
CA ASP A 74 13.55 -12.04 -0.75
C ASP A 74 12.99 -10.82 0.00
N LYS A 75 13.77 -10.27 0.93
CA LYS A 75 13.47 -9.00 1.60
C LYS A 75 14.72 -8.13 1.72
N VAL A 76 14.57 -6.82 1.61
CA VAL A 76 15.67 -5.86 1.76
C VAL A 76 15.28 -4.69 2.64
N GLN A 77 16.24 -4.16 3.39
CA GLN A 77 16.07 -2.94 4.15
C GLN A 77 15.85 -1.74 3.22
N ALA A 78 14.82 -0.93 3.48
CA ALA A 78 14.49 0.28 2.73
C ALA A 78 14.76 1.57 3.53
N SER A 79 14.64 1.52 4.85
CA SER A 79 15.09 2.57 5.78
C SER A 79 15.40 1.94 7.13
N HIS A 80 15.80 2.68 8.16
CA HIS A 80 16.09 2.10 9.48
C HIS A 80 14.91 1.30 10.09
N ASN A 81 13.67 1.61 9.69
CA ASN A 81 12.45 0.98 10.21
C ASN A 81 11.54 0.42 9.12
N SER A 82 11.97 0.33 7.86
CA SER A 82 11.12 -0.13 6.76
C SER A 82 11.83 -1.16 5.90
N GLN A 83 11.08 -2.13 5.41
CA GLN A 83 11.57 -3.25 4.62
C GLN A 83 10.71 -3.45 3.37
N LEU A 84 11.37 -3.80 2.28
CA LEU A 84 10.75 -4.20 1.02
C LEU A 84 10.74 -5.72 0.94
N PHE A 85 9.56 -6.30 0.72
CA PHE A 85 9.35 -7.75 0.62
C PHE A 85 8.88 -8.11 -0.78
N ARG A 86 9.51 -9.11 -1.41
CA ARG A 86 9.06 -9.68 -2.68
C ARG A 86 8.44 -11.03 -2.50
N PHE A 87 7.18 -11.15 -2.88
CA PHE A 87 6.47 -12.41 -2.92
C PHE A 87 6.35 -12.89 -4.35
N THR A 88 6.44 -14.19 -4.57
CA THR A 88 6.37 -14.80 -5.90
C THR A 88 5.23 -15.79 -6.03
N PHE A 89 4.73 -15.91 -7.26
CA PHE A 89 3.69 -16.85 -7.69
C PHE A 89 3.95 -17.24 -9.15
N ASP A 90 2.98 -17.91 -9.80
CA ASP A 90 3.10 -18.35 -11.19
C ASP A 90 3.57 -17.19 -12.10
N PRO A 91 4.71 -17.34 -12.82
CA PRO A 91 5.31 -16.26 -13.62
C PRO A 91 4.50 -15.89 -14.88
N SER A 92 3.50 -16.69 -15.25
CA SER A 92 2.66 -16.44 -16.43
C SER A 92 1.46 -15.54 -16.12
N VAL A 93 1.04 -15.44 -14.86
CA VAL A 93 -0.17 -14.72 -14.43
C VAL A 93 0.16 -13.39 -13.78
N LYS A 94 -0.82 -12.47 -13.78
CA LYS A 94 -0.78 -11.21 -13.03
C LYS A 94 -1.28 -11.43 -11.60
N LEU A 95 -1.01 -10.48 -10.70
CA LEU A 95 -1.53 -10.53 -9.34
C LEU A 95 -3.07 -10.49 -9.32
N GLY A 96 -3.69 -9.68 -10.20
CA GLY A 96 -5.14 -9.43 -10.19
C GLY A 96 -5.54 -8.35 -9.17
N LEU A 97 -4.77 -7.27 -9.11
CA LEU A 97 -5.05 -6.11 -8.27
C LEU A 97 -5.48 -4.95 -9.16
N ASP A 98 -6.61 -4.31 -8.86
CA ASP A 98 -7.03 -3.09 -9.56
C ASP A 98 -6.32 -1.85 -9.02
N VAL A 99 -6.31 -0.75 -9.77
CA VAL A 99 -5.81 0.55 -9.29
C VAL A 99 -6.61 1.00 -8.07
N ALA A 100 -5.93 1.64 -7.12
CA ALA A 100 -6.49 2.07 -5.84
C ALA A 100 -7.18 0.93 -5.06
N SER A 101 -6.49 -0.20 -4.96
CA SER A 101 -6.92 -1.38 -4.21
C SER A 101 -5.84 -1.83 -3.23
N CYS A 102 -6.22 -2.67 -2.27
CA CYS A 102 -5.26 -3.30 -1.37
C CYS A 102 -5.47 -4.82 -1.30
N ILE A 103 -4.48 -5.51 -0.75
CA ILE A 103 -4.61 -6.89 -0.32
C ILE A 103 -4.79 -6.94 1.20
N ILE A 104 -5.43 -7.99 1.69
CA ILE A 104 -5.53 -8.28 3.12
C ILE A 104 -4.58 -9.43 3.43
N THR A 105 -3.74 -9.26 4.44
CA THR A 105 -2.85 -10.31 4.93
C THR A 105 -3.29 -10.77 6.30
N ARG A 106 -3.01 -12.04 6.62
CA ARG A 106 -3.21 -12.58 7.96
C ARG A 106 -1.96 -13.29 8.48
N ALA A 107 -1.76 -13.24 9.79
CA ALA A 107 -0.69 -13.95 10.47
C ALA A 107 -1.21 -14.55 11.78
N PRO A 108 -0.79 -15.78 12.14
CA PRO A 108 -1.21 -16.44 13.37
C PRO A 108 -0.57 -15.77 14.59
N MET A 109 -1.36 -15.50 15.62
CA MET A 109 -1.00 -14.82 16.87
C MET A 109 -1.27 -15.71 18.09
N GLY A 110 -0.94 -16.99 17.97
CA GLY A 110 -1.24 -18.02 18.97
C GLY A 110 -2.66 -18.58 18.86
N GLN A 111 -3.13 -19.20 19.95
CA GLN A 111 -4.45 -19.83 20.05
C GLN A 111 -5.35 -19.08 21.05
N ASN A 112 -6.67 -19.15 20.85
CA ASN A 112 -7.66 -18.71 21.84
C ASN A 112 -7.86 -19.79 22.92
N ALA A 113 -8.72 -19.52 23.90
CA ALA A 113 -9.03 -20.45 24.99
C ALA A 113 -9.63 -21.79 24.53
N GLU A 114 -10.20 -21.83 23.32
CA GLU A 114 -10.81 -23.01 22.69
C GLU A 114 -9.82 -23.79 21.81
N GLY A 115 -8.55 -23.37 21.73
CA GLY A 115 -7.51 -23.98 20.89
C GLY A 115 -7.50 -23.50 19.43
N ASN A 116 -8.41 -22.61 19.03
CA ASN A 116 -8.49 -22.07 17.67
C ASN A 116 -7.41 -21.00 17.43
N THR A 117 -6.78 -21.03 16.25
CA THR A 117 -5.76 -20.04 15.88
C THR A 117 -6.35 -18.63 15.80
N LYS A 118 -5.77 -17.70 16.56
CA LYS A 118 -6.11 -16.28 16.46
C LYS A 118 -5.28 -15.63 15.37
N TYR A 119 -5.90 -14.84 14.50
CA TYR A 119 -5.17 -14.12 13.45
C TYR A 119 -5.12 -12.62 13.73
N VAL A 120 -3.97 -12.01 13.44
CA VAL A 120 -3.92 -10.57 13.13
C VAL A 120 -4.14 -10.40 11.64
N ILE A 121 -5.00 -9.44 11.26
CA ILE A 121 -5.34 -9.17 9.87
C ILE A 121 -5.03 -7.70 9.57
N ARG A 122 -4.32 -7.40 8.48
CA ARG A 122 -3.99 -6.02 8.08
C ARG A 122 -4.05 -5.84 6.56
N PRO A 123 -4.51 -4.67 6.09
CA PRO A 123 -4.40 -4.30 4.68
C PRO A 123 -2.97 -3.85 4.34
N TYR A 124 -2.54 -4.14 3.13
CA TYR A 124 -1.33 -3.58 2.52
C TYR A 124 -1.59 -3.27 1.04
N THR A 125 -1.06 -2.16 0.54
CA THR A 125 -1.09 -1.86 -0.89
C THR A 125 0.25 -2.25 -1.51
N PRO A 126 0.27 -3.22 -2.43
CA PRO A 126 1.48 -3.54 -3.19
C PRO A 126 2.00 -2.32 -3.95
N ILE A 127 3.32 -2.17 -3.99
CA ILE A 127 3.99 -1.08 -4.73
C ILE A 127 4.51 -1.53 -6.12
N SER A 128 4.35 -2.83 -6.41
CA SER A 128 4.60 -3.38 -7.74
C SER A 128 3.51 -2.96 -8.71
N ASP A 129 3.86 -2.89 -9.99
CA ASP A 129 2.92 -2.68 -11.08
C ASP A 129 1.78 -3.72 -11.03
N PRO A 130 0.49 -3.33 -11.03
CA PRO A 130 -0.64 -4.25 -11.18
C PRO A 130 -0.51 -5.22 -12.36
N ASP A 131 0.16 -4.80 -13.44
CA ASP A 131 0.39 -5.60 -14.63
C ASP A 131 1.62 -6.52 -14.54
N ALA A 132 2.41 -6.41 -13.46
CA ALA A 132 3.54 -7.29 -13.23
C ALA A 132 3.07 -8.75 -13.09
N LYS A 133 3.89 -9.66 -13.64
CA LYS A 133 3.63 -11.10 -13.60
C LYS A 133 4.58 -11.82 -12.65
N GLY A 134 4.06 -12.81 -11.94
CA GLY A 134 4.85 -13.70 -11.08
C GLY A 134 5.35 -13.14 -9.77
N TYR A 135 5.15 -11.85 -9.47
CA TYR A 135 5.55 -11.28 -8.20
C TYR A 135 4.71 -10.08 -7.78
N PHE A 136 4.76 -9.77 -6.50
CA PHE A 136 4.33 -8.48 -5.96
C PHE A 136 5.25 -8.04 -4.83
N ASP A 137 5.36 -6.72 -4.65
CA ASP A 137 6.26 -6.13 -3.68
C ASP A 137 5.48 -5.35 -2.60
N LEU A 138 5.77 -5.60 -1.33
CA LEU A 138 5.22 -4.85 -0.19
C LEU A 138 6.31 -4.02 0.47
N LEU A 139 6.02 -2.72 0.66
CA LEU A 139 6.86 -1.83 1.46
C LEU A 139 6.22 -1.61 2.82
N ILE A 140 6.85 -2.15 3.87
CA ILE A 140 6.26 -2.24 5.20
C ILE A 140 7.17 -1.54 6.20
N LYS A 141 6.60 -0.59 6.95
CA LYS A 141 7.21 0.00 8.13
C LYS A 141 7.01 -0.92 9.33
N VAL A 142 8.09 -1.24 10.02
CA VAL A 142 8.14 -2.10 11.20
C VAL A 142 7.98 -1.24 12.45
N TYR A 143 6.87 -1.46 13.15
CA TYR A 143 6.58 -0.81 14.42
C TYR A 143 6.93 -1.74 15.58
N PRO A 144 7.61 -1.26 16.65
CA PRO A 144 7.97 -2.06 17.82
C PRO A 144 6.79 -2.89 18.36
N GLU A 145 5.65 -2.25 18.61
CA GLU A 145 4.43 -2.89 19.13
C GLU A 145 3.51 -3.45 18.03
N GLY A 146 3.94 -3.41 16.77
CA GLY A 146 3.12 -3.77 15.62
C GLY A 146 3.10 -5.27 15.36
N LYS A 147 2.07 -5.98 15.86
CA LYS A 147 1.93 -7.44 15.68
C LYS A 147 2.18 -7.96 14.26
N MET A 148 1.50 -7.37 13.26
CA MET A 148 1.66 -7.80 11.88
C MET A 148 3.01 -7.37 11.29
N SER A 149 3.46 -6.14 11.56
CA SER A 149 4.72 -5.66 10.99
C SER A 149 5.93 -6.40 11.56
N GLN A 150 5.87 -6.80 12.84
CA GLN A 150 6.86 -7.67 13.48
C GLN A 150 6.84 -9.08 12.89
N HIS A 151 5.64 -9.61 12.56
CA HIS A 151 5.55 -10.86 11.82
C HIS A 151 6.26 -10.76 10.46
N PHE A 152 6.01 -9.71 9.67
CA PHE A 152 6.76 -9.50 8.42
C PHE A 152 8.27 -9.40 8.66
N ALA A 153 8.70 -8.66 9.69
CA ALA A 153 10.11 -8.50 10.02
C ALA A 153 10.78 -9.84 10.36
N SER A 154 10.07 -10.82 10.91
CA SER A 154 10.61 -12.14 11.26
C SER A 154 10.68 -13.11 10.08
N LEU A 155 9.94 -12.88 8.99
CA LEU A 155 9.91 -13.77 7.83
C LEU A 155 11.30 -13.93 7.19
N LYS A 156 11.58 -15.13 6.71
CA LYS A 156 12.78 -15.50 5.96
C LYS A 156 12.40 -15.89 4.53
N PRO A 157 13.30 -15.71 3.55
CA PRO A 157 13.12 -16.28 2.21
C PRO A 157 12.71 -17.75 2.31
N GLY A 158 11.59 -18.11 1.68
CA GLY A 158 11.00 -19.43 1.84
C GLY A 158 9.65 -19.44 2.56
N ASP A 159 9.44 -18.51 3.50
CA ASP A 159 8.23 -18.44 4.31
C ASP A 159 7.03 -17.99 3.47
N VAL A 160 5.83 -18.23 4.00
CA VAL A 160 4.56 -17.95 3.31
C VAL A 160 3.76 -16.92 4.09
N VAL A 161 3.18 -15.96 3.37
CA VAL A 161 2.11 -15.09 3.89
C VAL A 161 0.81 -15.44 3.21
N GLU A 162 -0.25 -15.54 3.99
CA GLU A 162 -1.60 -15.73 3.46
C GLU A 162 -2.24 -14.38 3.12
N VAL A 163 -2.76 -14.31 1.90
CA VAL A 163 -3.29 -13.10 1.30
C VAL A 163 -4.69 -13.36 0.76
N LYS A 164 -5.59 -12.38 0.92
CA LYS A 164 -6.92 -12.34 0.32
C LYS A 164 -7.13 -11.00 -0.39
N GLY A 165 -7.76 -11.00 -1.55
CA GLY A 165 -8.01 -9.78 -2.33
C GLY A 165 -8.35 -10.06 -3.80
N PRO A 166 -8.43 -9.03 -4.64
CA PRO A 166 -8.24 -7.62 -4.30
C PRO A 166 -9.38 -7.09 -3.41
N ILE A 167 -9.09 -6.04 -2.64
CA ILE A 167 -10.11 -5.21 -1.99
C ILE A 167 -10.08 -3.85 -2.68
N GLU A 168 -11.06 -3.60 -3.54
CA GLU A 168 -11.27 -2.29 -4.17
C GLU A 168 -11.51 -1.26 -3.06
N LYS A 169 -10.71 -0.19 -3.05
CA LYS A 169 -10.91 0.93 -2.13
C LYS A 169 -11.64 2.04 -2.84
N LEU A 170 -11.08 2.47 -3.96
CA LEU A 170 -11.59 3.54 -4.79
C LEU A 170 -11.62 3.03 -6.23
N ARG A 171 -12.78 3.13 -6.89
CA ARG A 171 -12.84 2.87 -8.32
C ARG A 171 -12.24 4.04 -9.07
N TYR A 172 -10.96 3.94 -9.39
CA TYR A 172 -10.25 4.95 -10.17
C TYR A 172 -10.60 4.83 -11.65
N SER A 173 -10.80 5.97 -12.32
CA SER A 173 -10.89 6.05 -13.78
C SER A 173 -10.10 7.26 -14.29
N PRO A 174 -9.46 7.17 -15.47
CA PRO A 174 -8.74 8.30 -16.05
C PRO A 174 -9.59 9.56 -16.14
N ASN A 175 -8.99 10.71 -15.84
CA ASN A 175 -9.67 12.02 -15.84
C ASN A 175 -10.95 12.10 -14.96
N MET A 176 -11.12 11.24 -13.94
CA MET A 176 -12.31 11.28 -13.07
C MET A 176 -12.49 12.64 -12.38
N LYS A 177 -11.39 13.35 -12.16
CA LYS A 177 -11.28 14.68 -11.56
C LYS A 177 -10.13 15.41 -12.25
N LYS A 178 -10.20 16.73 -12.37
CA LYS A 178 -9.11 17.50 -12.97
C LYS A 178 -7.88 17.54 -12.09
N HIS A 179 -8.06 17.57 -10.76
CA HIS A 179 -6.94 17.63 -9.81
C HIS A 179 -7.17 16.70 -8.63
N ILE A 180 -6.24 15.77 -8.44
CA ILE A 180 -6.15 14.92 -7.26
C ILE A 180 -5.07 15.46 -6.31
N GLY A 181 -5.49 15.91 -5.13
CA GLY A 181 -4.59 16.18 -4.01
C GLY A 181 -4.37 14.92 -3.18
N MET A 182 -3.16 14.70 -2.70
CA MET A 182 -2.79 13.53 -1.91
C MET A 182 -2.07 13.99 -0.65
N ILE A 183 -2.46 13.46 0.50
CA ILE A 183 -1.81 13.71 1.79
C ILE A 183 -1.39 12.36 2.36
N ALA A 184 -0.08 12.14 2.42
CA ALA A 184 0.50 10.89 2.88
C ALA A 184 1.35 11.08 4.15
N GLY A 185 1.32 10.08 5.03
CA GLY A 185 2.22 9.99 6.19
C GLY A 185 2.92 8.64 6.24
N GLY A 186 4.26 8.62 6.25
CA GLY A 186 5.03 7.37 6.33
C GLY A 186 4.65 6.35 5.23
N SER A 187 4.24 5.14 5.62
CA SER A 187 3.82 4.09 4.66
C SER A 187 2.49 4.37 3.94
N GLY A 188 1.78 5.44 4.32
CA GLY A 188 0.59 5.92 3.61
C GLY A 188 0.86 6.38 2.17
N ILE A 189 2.13 6.47 1.76
CA ILE A 189 2.53 6.70 0.37
C ILE A 189 2.14 5.55 -0.58
N THR A 190 1.99 4.33 -0.08
CA THR A 190 1.76 3.15 -0.91
C THR A 190 0.47 3.18 -1.73
N PRO A 191 -0.72 3.53 -1.18
CA PRO A 191 -1.92 3.76 -2.00
C PRO A 191 -1.78 4.95 -2.96
N MET A 192 -1.08 6.01 -2.56
CA MET A 192 -0.86 7.18 -3.42
C MET A 192 -0.03 6.83 -4.64
N LEU A 193 1.05 6.06 -4.45
CA LEU A 193 1.91 5.62 -5.53
C LEU A 193 1.16 4.81 -6.58
N GLN A 194 0.20 3.95 -6.16
CA GLN A 194 -0.58 3.16 -7.10
C GLN A 194 -1.38 4.03 -8.07
N ILE A 195 -1.96 5.13 -7.57
CA ILE A 195 -2.75 6.08 -8.36
C ILE A 195 -1.82 6.98 -9.20
N ILE A 196 -0.71 7.44 -8.63
CA ILE A 196 0.31 8.21 -9.36
C ILE A 196 0.83 7.39 -10.55
N ASP A 197 1.25 6.15 -10.33
CA ASP A 197 1.77 5.29 -11.40
C ASP A 197 0.68 5.00 -12.46
N ALA A 198 -0.60 4.89 -12.08
CA ALA A 198 -1.71 4.70 -13.02
C ALA A 198 -1.96 5.93 -13.91
N ILE A 199 -1.99 7.13 -13.31
CA ILE A 199 -2.13 8.40 -14.03
C ILE A 199 -0.98 8.58 -15.01
N LEU A 200 0.26 8.49 -14.52
CA LEU A 200 1.45 8.82 -15.31
C LEU A 200 1.74 7.82 -16.44
N LYS A 201 1.27 6.57 -16.33
CA LYS A 201 1.42 5.57 -17.41
C LYS A 201 0.39 5.73 -18.52
N ASN A 202 -0.73 6.40 -18.26
CA ASN A 202 -1.80 6.56 -19.22
C ASN A 202 -1.66 7.90 -19.96
N PRO A 203 -1.29 7.91 -21.25
CA PRO A 203 -1.14 9.16 -22.00
C PRO A 203 -2.46 9.93 -22.18
N ASP A 204 -3.61 9.27 -22.02
CA ASP A 204 -4.93 9.89 -22.12
C ASP A 204 -5.42 10.45 -20.77
N ASP A 205 -4.65 10.30 -19.69
CA ASP A 205 -5.00 10.78 -18.37
C ASP A 205 -4.30 12.11 -18.04
N ASN A 206 -5.07 13.20 -18.13
CA ASN A 206 -4.56 14.56 -17.96
C ASN A 206 -4.67 15.07 -16.51
N THR A 207 -5.01 14.18 -15.57
CA THR A 207 -5.19 14.51 -14.16
C THR A 207 -3.94 15.18 -13.59
N GLN A 208 -4.13 16.34 -12.95
CA GLN A 208 -3.09 17.00 -12.16
C GLN A 208 -2.99 16.35 -10.79
N VAL A 209 -1.78 16.14 -10.29
CA VAL A 209 -1.54 15.49 -9.01
C VAL A 209 -0.66 16.37 -8.14
N SER A 210 -1.12 16.64 -6.92
CA SER A 210 -0.33 17.26 -5.87
C SER A 210 -0.19 16.33 -4.69
N LEU A 211 1.03 16.02 -4.25
CA LEU A 211 1.30 15.20 -3.08
C LEU A 211 1.96 16.04 -1.97
N LEU A 212 1.32 16.11 -0.80
CA LEU A 212 1.93 16.57 0.45
C LEU A 212 2.33 15.35 1.28
N TYR A 213 3.63 15.10 1.40
CA TYR A 213 4.17 13.89 2.03
C TYR A 213 4.94 14.21 3.31
N ALA A 214 4.40 13.74 4.45
CA ALA A 214 4.93 14.01 5.78
C ALA A 214 5.65 12.79 6.39
N ASN A 215 6.83 13.03 6.95
CA ASN A 215 7.65 12.02 7.63
C ASN A 215 8.27 12.59 8.91
N VAL A 216 8.88 11.73 9.74
CA VAL A 216 9.55 12.20 10.97
C VAL A 216 10.88 12.85 10.62
N SER A 217 11.72 12.20 9.82
CA SER A 217 13.00 12.74 9.35
C SER A 217 13.12 12.61 7.83
N PRO A 218 14.09 13.30 7.18
CA PRO A 218 14.36 13.10 5.76
C PRO A 218 14.65 11.64 5.38
N ASP A 219 15.31 10.89 6.27
CA ASP A 219 15.65 9.47 6.08
C ASP A 219 14.43 8.53 6.21
N ASP A 220 13.31 9.03 6.75
CA ASP A 220 12.05 8.29 6.79
C ASP A 220 11.24 8.42 5.49
N ILE A 221 11.64 9.26 4.53
CA ILE A 221 10.90 9.48 3.28
C ILE A 221 11.06 8.28 2.37
N LEU A 222 10.08 7.38 2.43
CA LEU A 222 10.04 6.18 1.62
C LEU A 222 9.90 6.54 0.15
N LEU A 223 10.65 5.84 -0.71
CA LEU A 223 10.59 6.00 -2.17
C LEU A 223 10.98 7.40 -2.69
N LYS A 224 11.65 8.23 -1.87
CA LYS A 224 12.00 9.62 -2.23
C LYS A 224 12.62 9.74 -3.61
N LYS A 225 13.65 8.95 -3.91
CA LYS A 225 14.33 8.99 -5.21
C LYS A 225 13.40 8.66 -6.38
N LYS A 226 12.52 7.66 -6.24
CA LYS A 226 11.52 7.32 -7.27
C LYS A 226 10.55 8.50 -7.47
N LEU A 227 10.04 9.05 -6.37
CA LEU A 227 9.10 10.17 -6.39
C LEU A 227 9.70 11.43 -7.02
N ASP A 228 10.95 11.77 -6.68
CA ASP A 228 11.66 12.92 -7.26
C ASP A 228 11.86 12.76 -8.77
N VAL A 229 12.23 11.56 -9.24
CA VAL A 229 12.36 11.25 -10.67
C VAL A 229 11.02 11.35 -11.39
N LEU A 230 9.94 10.83 -10.79
CA LEU A 230 8.60 10.94 -11.35
C LEU A 230 8.17 12.40 -11.47
N ALA A 231 8.31 13.20 -10.42
CA ALA A 231 7.95 14.61 -10.43
C ALA A 231 8.79 15.43 -11.43
N ALA A 232 10.10 15.15 -11.54
CA ALA A 232 10.97 15.83 -12.49
C ALA A 232 10.62 15.52 -13.96
N SER A 233 10.10 14.31 -14.23
CA SER A 233 9.80 13.85 -15.59
C SER A 233 8.36 14.11 -16.01
N ASN A 234 7.47 14.50 -15.10
CA ASN A 234 6.04 14.62 -15.33
C ASN A 234 5.50 15.94 -14.77
N PRO A 235 5.22 16.94 -15.63
CA PRO A 235 4.83 18.29 -15.18
C PRO A 235 3.48 18.32 -14.45
N ASN A 236 2.64 17.30 -14.65
CA ASN A 236 1.36 17.12 -13.96
C ASN A 236 1.50 16.54 -12.54
N LEU A 237 2.71 16.18 -12.07
CA LEU A 237 2.95 15.71 -10.71
C LEU A 237 3.81 16.70 -9.92
N LYS A 238 3.24 17.25 -8.84
CA LYS A 238 3.94 18.11 -7.88
C LYS A 238 4.03 17.43 -6.53
N ILE A 239 5.21 17.45 -5.90
CA ILE A 239 5.43 16.82 -4.60
C ILE A 239 6.05 17.83 -3.63
N PHE A 240 5.45 17.91 -2.44
CA PHE A 240 5.88 18.75 -1.34
C PHE A 240 6.17 17.86 -0.14
N TYR A 241 7.41 17.89 0.35
CA TYR A 241 7.83 17.12 1.51
C TYR A 241 7.80 18.00 2.76
N THR A 242 7.39 17.43 3.90
CA THR A 242 7.57 18.04 5.22
C THR A 242 8.09 17.01 6.23
N VAL A 243 8.96 17.44 7.13
CA VAL A 243 9.52 16.58 8.19
C VAL A 243 9.49 17.25 9.55
N ASP A 244 9.25 16.46 10.60
CA ASP A 244 9.25 16.95 11.99
C ASP A 244 10.66 17.30 12.48
N ASN A 245 11.63 16.44 12.18
CA ASN A 245 13.03 16.54 12.56
C ASN A 245 13.90 16.79 11.31
N PRO A 246 13.97 18.04 10.81
CA PRO A 246 14.77 18.38 9.63
C PRO A 246 16.27 18.36 9.91
N THR A 247 17.06 18.00 8.90
CA THR A 247 18.50 18.27 8.89
C THR A 247 18.75 19.77 8.67
N LYS A 248 19.99 20.24 8.91
CA LYS A 248 20.35 21.66 8.75
C LYS A 248 20.15 22.16 7.31
N ASP A 249 20.36 21.28 6.33
CA ASP A 249 20.27 21.52 4.90
C ASP A 249 18.88 21.20 4.31
N TRP A 250 17.89 20.87 5.15
CA TRP A 250 16.55 20.55 4.69
C TRP A 250 15.84 21.78 4.10
N LEU A 251 15.44 21.67 2.84
CA LEU A 251 14.77 22.72 2.07
C LEU A 251 13.24 22.60 2.01
N GLY A 252 12.68 21.48 2.47
CA GLY A 252 11.24 21.24 2.48
C GLY A 252 10.51 21.90 3.67
N GLY A 253 9.24 21.54 3.83
CA GLY A 253 8.43 21.94 4.99
C GLY A 253 9.01 21.42 6.31
N LYS A 254 8.79 22.15 7.40
CA LYS A 254 9.23 21.78 8.74
C LYS A 254 8.03 21.61 9.66
N GLY A 255 8.03 20.54 10.45
CA GLY A 255 6.96 20.18 11.36
C GLY A 255 5.82 19.40 10.70
N TYR A 256 4.74 19.26 11.46
CA TYR A 256 3.50 18.65 11.01
C TYR A 256 2.82 19.47 9.91
N ILE A 257 1.98 18.79 9.13
CA ILE A 257 1.19 19.42 8.07
C ILE A 257 0.34 20.55 8.66
N SER A 258 0.54 21.76 8.16
CA SER A 258 -0.19 22.95 8.56
C SER A 258 -1.27 23.34 7.55
N LYS A 259 -2.19 24.20 7.96
CA LYS A 259 -3.22 24.79 7.07
C LYS A 259 -2.59 25.53 5.88
N ASP A 260 -1.50 26.26 6.12
CA ASP A 260 -0.76 26.97 5.08
C ASP A 260 -0.13 26.01 4.05
N MET A 261 0.44 24.89 4.49
CA MET A 261 0.96 23.87 3.58
C MET A 261 -0.15 23.27 2.71
N VAL A 262 -1.34 23.02 3.28
CA VAL A 262 -2.48 22.51 2.51
C VAL A 262 -2.94 23.52 1.47
N VAL A 263 -3.07 24.81 1.84
CA VAL A 263 -3.48 25.89 0.92
C VAL A 263 -2.48 26.07 -0.22
N LYS A 264 -1.17 26.00 0.05
CA LYS A 264 -0.13 26.20 -0.96
C LYS A 264 0.15 24.95 -1.82
N GLY A 265 0.00 23.77 -1.23
CA GLY A 265 0.42 22.51 -1.84
C GLY A 265 -0.68 21.75 -2.57
N LEU A 266 -1.95 21.92 -2.19
CA LEU A 266 -3.08 21.13 -2.70
C LEU A 266 -4.07 21.99 -3.50
N PRO A 267 -4.86 21.39 -4.41
CA PRO A 267 -5.95 22.08 -5.11
C PRO A 267 -6.99 22.61 -4.13
N SER A 268 -7.47 23.83 -4.34
CA SER A 268 -8.58 24.37 -3.56
C SER A 268 -9.87 23.53 -3.69
N PRO A 269 -10.79 23.60 -2.70
CA PRO A 269 -12.07 22.91 -2.79
C PRO A 269 -12.84 23.30 -4.06
N SER A 270 -13.25 22.30 -4.83
CA SER A 270 -14.08 22.46 -6.03
C SER A 270 -14.67 21.11 -6.42
N ASP A 271 -15.69 21.11 -7.28
CA ASP A 271 -16.29 19.88 -7.80
C ASP A 271 -15.29 19.06 -8.64
N ASP A 272 -14.25 19.68 -9.18
CA ASP A 272 -13.19 19.04 -9.96
C ASP A 272 -11.99 18.59 -9.11
N THR A 273 -12.05 18.77 -7.79
CA THR A 273 -11.00 18.42 -6.82
C THR A 273 -11.33 17.12 -6.09
N PHE A 274 -10.32 16.29 -5.84
CA PHE A 274 -10.46 15.14 -4.95
C PHE A 274 -9.20 14.91 -4.12
N ILE A 275 -9.37 14.78 -2.80
CA ILE A 275 -8.29 14.67 -1.83
C ILE A 275 -8.22 13.25 -1.28
N LEU A 276 -7.06 12.63 -1.40
CA LEU A 276 -6.77 11.32 -0.88
C LEU A 276 -5.92 11.43 0.38
N VAL A 277 -6.30 10.75 1.46
CA VAL A 277 -5.59 10.82 2.74
C VAL A 277 -5.24 9.42 3.24
N CYS A 278 -3.96 9.20 3.57
CA CYS A 278 -3.52 7.97 4.22
C CYS A 278 -2.31 8.24 5.11
N GLY A 279 -2.38 7.85 6.38
CA GLY A 279 -1.31 8.09 7.33
C GLY A 279 -1.61 7.50 8.72
N PRO A 280 -0.75 7.77 9.70
CA PRO A 280 -0.97 7.33 11.07
C PRO A 280 -2.20 8.02 11.69
N PRO A 281 -2.88 7.41 12.68
CA PRO A 281 -4.12 7.95 13.26
C PRO A 281 -4.03 9.41 13.74
N GLY A 282 -2.89 9.81 14.33
CA GLY A 282 -2.66 11.20 14.74
C GLY A 282 -2.72 12.19 13.58
N MET A 283 -2.14 11.83 12.42
CA MET A 283 -2.23 12.62 11.20
C MET A 283 -3.65 12.61 10.64
N MET A 284 -4.29 11.45 10.56
CA MET A 284 -5.66 11.33 10.06
C MET A 284 -6.62 12.24 10.84
N LYS A 285 -6.57 12.19 12.17
CA LYS A 285 -7.37 13.04 13.06
C LYS A 285 -7.15 14.54 12.82
N HIS A 286 -5.90 14.95 12.60
CA HIS A 286 -5.53 16.35 12.36
C HIS A 286 -5.98 16.87 10.98
N ILE A 287 -5.95 16.01 9.97
CA ILE A 287 -6.21 16.39 8.57
C ILE A 287 -7.66 16.24 8.16
N SER A 288 -8.27 15.09 8.44
CA SER A 288 -9.56 14.69 7.86
C SER A 288 -10.53 14.03 8.86
N GLY A 289 -10.07 13.72 10.07
CA GLY A 289 -10.70 12.71 10.91
C GLY A 289 -10.43 11.29 10.42
N ASP A 290 -10.63 10.31 11.30
CA ASP A 290 -10.51 8.89 10.98
C ASP A 290 -11.72 8.36 10.17
N LYS A 291 -11.58 7.14 9.65
CA LYS A 291 -12.73 6.36 9.14
C LYS A 291 -13.63 5.94 10.31
N ALA A 292 -14.90 5.69 10.02
CA ALA A 292 -15.82 5.17 11.03
C ALA A 292 -15.49 3.71 11.38
N LYS A 293 -16.01 3.23 12.53
CA LYS A 293 -15.76 1.86 13.03
C LYS A 293 -16.25 0.77 12.07
N ASP A 294 -17.28 1.06 11.31
CA ASP A 294 -17.83 0.20 10.25
C ASP A 294 -17.02 0.23 8.94
N ARG A 295 -15.92 0.99 8.91
CA ARG A 295 -15.01 1.22 7.77
C ARG A 295 -15.57 2.10 6.66
N SER A 296 -16.72 2.75 6.85
CA SER A 296 -17.16 3.85 5.99
C SER A 296 -16.22 5.06 6.12
N GLN A 297 -16.37 6.06 5.24
CA GLN A 297 -15.49 7.25 5.23
C GLN A 297 -15.59 8.09 6.51
N GLY A 298 -16.67 7.95 7.29
CA GLY A 298 -16.90 8.73 8.51
C GLY A 298 -17.06 10.23 8.23
N GLN A 299 -17.19 11.02 9.29
CA GLN A 299 -17.30 12.47 9.17
C GLN A 299 -15.96 13.11 8.74
N LEU A 300 -16.02 14.15 7.91
CA LEU A 300 -14.85 14.98 7.62
C LEU A 300 -14.65 16.00 8.75
N THR A 301 -13.47 15.99 9.35
CA THR A 301 -13.05 16.95 10.39
C THR A 301 -11.62 17.45 10.12
N GLY A 302 -11.07 18.29 11.01
CA GLY A 302 -9.69 18.76 10.91
C GLY A 302 -9.48 19.81 9.82
N ILE A 303 -8.22 19.98 9.40
CA ILE A 303 -7.78 21.05 8.50
C ILE A 303 -8.59 21.10 7.20
N LEU A 304 -8.91 19.94 6.60
CA LEU A 304 -9.68 19.91 5.36
C LEU A 304 -11.10 20.47 5.57
N LYS A 305 -11.77 20.13 6.67
CA LYS A 305 -13.09 20.71 6.96
C LYS A 305 -13.01 22.22 7.18
N GLU A 306 -12.00 22.68 7.92
CA GLU A 306 -11.77 24.11 8.19
C GLU A 306 -11.38 24.94 6.94
N LEU A 307 -10.94 24.27 5.88
CA LEU A 307 -10.62 24.87 4.59
C LEU A 307 -11.78 24.80 3.58
N GLY A 308 -12.92 24.24 3.98
CA GLY A 308 -14.13 24.19 3.14
C GLY A 308 -14.20 22.99 2.20
N TYR A 309 -13.33 21.98 2.35
CA TYR A 309 -13.55 20.70 1.67
C TYR A 309 -14.78 20.00 2.26
N THR A 310 -15.50 19.28 1.40
CA THR A 310 -16.67 18.48 1.76
C THR A 310 -16.34 16.99 1.75
N GLU A 311 -17.22 16.19 2.35
CA GLU A 311 -17.07 14.74 2.50
C GLU A 311 -16.94 14.00 1.16
N ASP A 312 -17.60 14.48 0.10
CA ASP A 312 -17.52 13.93 -1.26
C ASP A 312 -16.21 14.29 -1.99
N MET A 313 -15.50 15.31 -1.52
CA MET A 313 -14.18 15.69 -2.03
C MET A 313 -13.04 14.89 -1.38
N VAL A 314 -13.28 14.12 -0.32
CA VAL A 314 -12.20 13.50 0.48
C VAL A 314 -12.38 11.98 0.60
N TYR A 315 -11.33 11.23 0.28
CA TYR A 315 -11.27 9.80 0.49
C TYR A 315 -10.13 9.40 1.43
N LYS A 316 -10.47 8.66 2.48
CA LYS A 316 -9.57 8.12 3.50
C LYS A 316 -9.37 6.62 3.27
N PHE A 317 -8.11 6.20 3.11
CA PHE A 317 -7.74 4.79 2.83
C PHE A 317 -7.86 3.85 4.03
#